data_AF-A0A832HVM7-F1
#
_entry.id   AF-A0A832HVM7-F1
#
_cell.length_a   1.000
_cell.length_b   1.000
_cell.length_c   1.000
_cell.angle_alpha   90.00
_cell.angle_beta   90.00
_cell.angle_gamma   90.00
#
_symmetry.space_group_name_H-M   'P 1'
#
loop_
_entity.id
_entity.type
_entity.pdbx_description
1 polymer ?
#
loop_
_entity_poly.entity_id
_entity_poly.type
_entity_poly.pdbx_seq_one_letter_code
_entity_poly.pdbx_strand_id
1 'polypeptide(L)'
;MADQEGDLDSIITWATDEYLGSGVFKSSREILIRELRKTLLSIVDNLLEETNQKEPEFKPELLAPKRKINTIIEAPLSKARALLIPQIGGFILKIRSNMHPFQKRFSCAHEIGHTFFFNIKTDPPRRDFQYQKSRYWVEEELSNVVAREILVPTFSIREMVQKNGIPPSIGALRYLSNVYQVSFDVLRPKLVTDTFLWDSVIFKAQVLDDKVIVRQRDISKGISYRDVHIPRVIEKNSHCELFTDILLTVKREHLKDREVILKGKNYRMETLLLKYKKPVVTCVLTSK
;
A
#
# COMPACT_ATOMS: atom_id res chain seq x y z
N MET A 1 -25.83 9.50 -1.50
CA MET A 1 -25.67 10.73 -0.70
C MET A 1 -24.63 11.56 -1.40
N ALA A 2 -25.05 12.63 -2.06
CA ALA A 2 -24.16 13.55 -2.74
C ALA A 2 -23.35 14.31 -1.67
N ASP A 3 -22.03 14.23 -1.74
CA ASP A 3 -21.13 15.08 -0.98
C ASP A 3 -21.44 16.53 -1.36
N GLN A 4 -22.00 17.29 -0.41
CA GLN A 4 -21.98 18.74 -0.48
C GLN A 4 -20.52 19.19 -0.65
N GLU A 5 -20.29 20.28 -1.39
CA GLU A 5 -19.02 21.01 -1.44
C GLU A 5 -18.60 21.43 -0.03
N GLY A 6 -18.05 20.47 0.71
CA GLY A 6 -17.55 20.64 2.06
C GLY A 6 -16.14 21.19 1.98
N ASP A 7 -15.85 22.18 2.82
CA ASP A 7 -14.52 22.73 3.04
C ASP A 7 -13.43 21.69 2.85
N LEU A 8 -12.40 22.06 2.08
CA LEU A 8 -11.21 21.25 1.89
C LEU A 8 -10.65 20.86 3.26
N ASP A 9 -10.33 19.58 3.39
CA ASP A 9 -9.73 19.01 4.58
C ASP A 9 -8.50 19.83 4.99
N SER A 10 -8.45 20.30 6.24
CA SER A 10 -7.36 21.16 6.73
C SER A 10 -5.97 20.58 6.49
N ILE A 11 -5.82 19.24 6.48
CA ILE A 11 -4.53 18.60 6.16
C ILE A 11 -4.17 18.74 4.68
N ILE A 12 -5.16 18.63 3.79
CA ILE A 12 -4.96 18.77 2.35
C ILE A 12 -4.66 20.22 2.00
N THR A 13 -5.38 21.16 2.61
CA THR A 13 -5.09 22.60 2.49
C THR A 13 -3.65 22.89 2.89
N TRP A 14 -3.26 22.51 4.11
CA TRP A 14 -1.90 22.75 4.61
C TRP A 14 -0.82 22.07 3.77
N ALA A 15 -1.00 20.80 3.39
CA ALA A 15 0.00 20.07 2.61
C ALA A 15 0.09 20.60 1.16
N THR A 16 -1.03 21.05 0.59
CA THR A 16 -1.03 21.71 -0.73
C THR A 16 -0.24 23.01 -0.65
N ASP A 17 -0.43 23.82 0.39
CA ASP A 17 0.35 25.04 0.58
C ASP A 17 1.85 24.76 0.75
N GLU A 18 2.21 23.82 1.62
CA GLU A 18 3.62 23.51 1.92
C GLU A 18 4.36 22.94 0.70
N TYR A 19 3.70 22.08 -0.11
CA TYR A 19 4.38 21.34 -1.17
C TYR A 19 4.08 21.82 -2.59
N LEU A 20 2.91 22.42 -2.85
CA LEU A 20 2.51 22.91 -4.17
C LEU A 20 2.48 24.45 -4.26
N GLY A 21 2.51 25.14 -3.12
CA GLY A 21 2.48 26.60 -3.02
C GLY A 21 1.06 27.19 -2.93
N SER A 22 0.97 28.36 -2.30
CA SER A 22 -0.28 29.09 -2.08
C SER A 22 -0.80 29.67 -3.41
N GLY A 23 -1.75 28.98 -4.05
CA GLY A 23 -2.31 29.41 -5.34
C GLY A 23 -3.02 28.32 -6.15
N VAL A 24 -2.83 27.05 -5.78
CA VAL A 24 -3.41 25.89 -6.49
C VAL A 24 -4.89 25.65 -6.12
N PHE A 25 -5.46 26.48 -5.23
CA PHE A 25 -6.78 26.32 -4.60
C PHE A 25 -8.01 26.32 -5.51
N LYS A 26 -7.87 26.57 -6.81
CA LYS A 26 -9.00 26.53 -7.76
C LYS A 26 -9.28 25.13 -8.33
N SER A 27 -8.60 24.11 -7.84
CA SER A 27 -8.74 22.72 -8.33
C SER A 27 -9.67 21.89 -7.45
N SER A 28 -10.30 20.87 -8.03
CA SER A 28 -11.08 19.91 -7.24
C SER A 28 -10.19 19.17 -6.24
N ARG A 29 -10.78 18.68 -5.15
CA ARG A 29 -10.08 17.92 -4.10
C ARG A 29 -9.31 16.72 -4.66
N GLU A 30 -9.89 16.00 -5.62
CA GLU A 30 -9.26 14.84 -6.26
C GLU A 30 -8.01 15.24 -7.04
N ILE A 31 -8.05 16.37 -7.73
CA ILE A 31 -6.91 16.93 -8.46
C ILE A 31 -5.81 17.31 -7.46
N LEU A 32 -6.16 18.02 -6.38
CA LEU A 32 -5.20 18.41 -5.35
C LEU A 32 -4.52 17.20 -4.71
N ILE A 33 -5.28 16.18 -4.28
CA ILE A 33 -4.72 14.95 -3.70
C ILE A 33 -3.80 14.24 -4.70
N ARG A 34 -4.16 14.22 -5.99
CA ARG A 34 -3.34 13.61 -7.04
C ARG A 34 -2.02 14.35 -7.23
N GLU A 35 -2.04 15.68 -7.33
CA GLU A 35 -0.82 16.47 -7.50
C GLU A 35 0.04 16.44 -6.23
N LEU A 36 -0.56 16.55 -5.04
CA LEU A 36 0.15 16.38 -3.77
C LEU A 36 0.83 15.02 -3.71
N ARG A 37 0.13 13.94 -4.08
CA ARG A 37 0.73 12.60 -4.16
C ARG A 37 1.96 12.60 -5.06
N LYS A 38 1.86 13.10 -6.29
CA LYS A 38 3.01 13.14 -7.22
C LYS A 38 4.20 13.88 -6.61
N THR A 39 3.95 15.03 -5.99
CA THR A 39 5.02 15.82 -5.37
C THR A 39 5.67 15.08 -4.22
N LEU A 40 4.90 14.45 -3.33
CA LEU A 40 5.44 13.63 -2.24
C LEU A 40 6.31 12.48 -2.77
N LEU A 41 5.87 11.81 -3.84
CA LEU A 41 6.64 10.73 -4.46
C LEU A 41 7.94 11.23 -5.09
N SER A 42 7.92 12.38 -5.76
CA SER A 42 9.15 13.00 -6.29
C SER A 42 10.12 13.39 -5.18
N ILE A 43 9.64 13.85 -4.02
CA ILE A 43 10.51 14.11 -2.87
C ILE A 43 11.12 12.79 -2.37
N VAL A 44 10.36 11.69 -2.32
CA VAL A 44 10.90 10.38 -1.95
C VAL A 44 11.99 9.93 -2.91
N ASP A 45 11.80 10.10 -4.22
CA ASP A 45 12.83 9.77 -5.23
C ASP A 45 14.13 10.56 -4.96
N ASN A 46 14.03 11.87 -4.71
CA ASN A 46 15.20 12.68 -4.35
C ASN A 46 15.88 12.19 -3.06
N LEU A 47 15.10 11.80 -2.04
CA LEU A 47 15.65 11.25 -0.79
C LEU A 47 16.38 9.91 -1.01
N LEU A 48 15.88 9.07 -1.91
CA LEU A 48 16.54 7.82 -2.30
C LEU A 48 17.86 8.11 -3.03
N GLU A 49 17.88 9.09 -3.93
CA GLU A 49 19.10 9.53 -4.62
C GLU A 49 20.14 10.10 -3.64
N GLU A 50 19.73 10.98 -2.73
CA GLU A 50 20.60 11.58 -1.70
C GLU A 50 21.20 10.54 -0.74
N THR A 51 20.51 9.41 -0.57
CA THR A 51 20.98 8.27 0.26
C THR A 51 21.66 7.19 -0.59
N ASN A 52 21.88 7.45 -1.89
CA ASN A 52 22.51 6.58 -2.87
C ASN A 52 21.85 5.18 -2.95
N GLN A 53 20.52 5.13 -2.84
CA GLN A 53 19.74 3.91 -2.91
C GLN A 53 19.14 3.76 -4.31
N LYS A 54 19.83 2.98 -5.14
CA LYS A 54 19.45 2.75 -6.55
C LYS A 54 18.86 1.38 -6.81
N GLU A 55 19.14 0.41 -5.93
CA GLU A 55 18.73 -0.98 -6.11
C GLU A 55 18.09 -1.54 -4.83
N PRO A 56 17.20 -2.54 -4.94
CA PRO A 56 16.67 -3.28 -3.80
C PRO A 56 17.80 -3.98 -3.01
N GLU A 57 17.73 -4.12 -1.70
CA GLU A 57 16.65 -3.71 -0.79
C GLU A 57 16.77 -2.23 -0.36
N PHE A 58 15.71 -1.45 -0.54
CA PHE A 58 15.64 -0.04 -0.11
C PHE A 58 15.43 0.06 1.41
N LYS A 59 16.33 0.74 2.11
CA LYS A 59 16.39 0.84 3.57
C LYS A 59 15.74 2.14 4.06
N PRO A 60 14.54 2.09 4.67
CA PRO A 60 13.87 3.28 5.18
C PRO A 60 14.69 3.99 6.28
N GLU A 61 15.51 3.26 7.02
CA GLU A 61 16.35 3.79 8.11
C GLU A 61 17.37 4.83 7.60
N LEU A 62 17.80 4.73 6.34
CA LEU A 62 18.71 5.71 5.73
C LEU A 62 17.99 7.02 5.37
N LEU A 63 16.68 6.98 5.14
CA LEU A 63 15.86 8.17 4.86
C LEU A 63 15.42 8.88 6.14
N ALA A 64 15.34 8.15 7.25
CA ALA A 64 14.80 8.65 8.51
C ALA A 64 15.50 9.95 8.99
N PRO A 65 16.85 10.07 8.98
CA PRO A 65 17.54 11.30 9.36
C PRO A 65 17.22 12.50 8.46
N LYS A 66 16.97 12.26 7.16
CA LYS A 66 16.56 13.33 6.22
C LYS A 66 15.20 13.93 6.56
N ARG A 67 14.41 13.20 7.33
CA ARG A 67 13.11 13.65 7.88
C ARG A 67 13.15 13.90 9.38
N LYS A 68 14.35 14.18 9.94
CA LYS A 68 14.61 14.46 11.36
C LYS A 68 14.20 13.33 12.32
N ILE A 69 14.07 12.09 11.85
CA ILE A 69 13.94 10.93 12.74
C ILE A 69 15.35 10.53 13.16
N ASN A 70 15.74 10.97 14.36
CA ASN A 70 17.11 10.83 14.85
C ASN A 70 17.33 9.50 15.58
N THR A 71 16.25 8.82 15.97
CA THR A 71 16.33 7.61 16.77
C THR A 71 15.22 6.67 16.36
N ILE A 72 15.60 5.43 16.01
CA ILE A 72 14.69 4.33 15.74
C ILE A 72 14.97 3.26 16.79
N ILE A 73 13.96 2.90 17.58
CA ILE A 73 14.09 1.88 18.62
C ILE A 73 13.00 0.84 18.52
N GLU A 74 13.36 -0.42 18.75
CA GLU A 74 12.38 -1.46 18.97
C GLU A 74 11.88 -1.41 20.42
N ALA A 75 10.56 -1.42 20.60
CA ALA A 75 9.93 -1.32 21.91
C ALA A 75 8.73 -2.28 22.03
N PRO A 76 8.38 -2.72 23.24
CA PRO A 76 7.15 -3.47 23.48
C PRO A 76 5.95 -2.53 23.37
N LEU A 77 5.33 -2.48 22.18
CA LEU A 77 4.08 -1.73 21.95
C LEU A 77 2.88 -2.68 22.02
N SER A 78 1.87 -2.34 22.81
CA SER A 78 0.72 -3.22 23.05
C SER A 78 -0.27 -3.25 21.89
N LYS A 79 -0.66 -2.07 21.37
CA LYS A 79 -1.68 -1.92 20.32
C LYS A 79 -1.10 -1.43 18.99
N ALA A 80 -0.22 -0.44 19.03
CA ALA A 80 0.35 0.18 17.84
C ALA A 80 1.46 -0.69 17.21
N ARG A 81 1.63 -0.57 15.88
CA ARG A 81 2.74 -1.20 15.16
C ARG A 81 4.01 -0.36 15.26
N ALA A 82 3.86 0.95 15.19
CA ALA A 82 4.91 1.93 15.46
C ALA A 82 4.30 3.20 16.08
N LEU A 83 5.16 4.08 16.56
CA LEU A 83 4.80 5.37 17.12
C LEU A 83 5.88 6.39 16.78
N LEU A 84 5.51 7.45 16.07
CA LEU A 84 6.33 8.63 15.83
C LEU A 84 6.09 9.66 16.95
N ILE A 85 7.14 10.04 17.66
CA ILE A 85 7.08 10.98 18.79
C ILE A 85 7.91 12.21 18.44
N PRO A 86 7.29 13.39 18.23
CA PRO A 86 8.03 14.63 18.11
C PRO A 86 8.72 14.97 19.43
N GLN A 87 9.96 15.43 19.34
CA GLN A 87 10.76 15.86 20.48
C GLN A 87 11.75 16.96 20.05
N ILE A 88 12.45 17.53 21.01
CA ILE A 88 13.53 18.49 20.72
C ILE A 88 14.57 17.81 19.82
N GLY A 89 14.95 18.51 18.75
CA GLY A 89 15.85 18.05 17.70
C GLY A 89 15.20 17.21 16.58
N GLY A 90 13.93 16.80 16.69
CA GLY A 90 13.28 16.00 15.64
C GLY A 90 12.25 14.99 16.16
N PHE A 91 12.43 13.71 15.82
CA PHE A 91 11.53 12.63 16.21
C PHE A 91 12.26 11.42 16.79
N ILE A 92 11.58 10.71 17.68
CA ILE A 92 11.85 9.30 18.00
C ILE A 92 10.80 8.44 17.30
N LEU A 93 11.26 7.43 16.60
CA LEU A 93 10.43 6.37 16.06
C LEU A 93 10.55 5.12 16.93
N LYS A 94 9.44 4.67 17.52
CA LYS A 94 9.35 3.39 18.22
C LYS A 94 8.66 2.36 17.32
N ILE A 95 9.26 1.19 17.11
CA ILE A 95 8.68 0.10 16.33
C ILE A 95 8.40 -1.09 17.26
N ARG A 96 7.27 -1.76 17.09
CA ARG A 96 6.94 -2.93 17.91
C ARG A 96 7.91 -4.09 17.65
N SER A 97 8.58 -4.56 18.71
CA SER A 97 9.68 -5.52 18.62
C SER A 97 9.29 -6.91 18.10
N ASN A 98 8.08 -7.40 18.41
CA ASN A 98 7.63 -8.76 18.06
C ASN A 98 6.97 -8.90 16.68
N MET A 99 7.20 -7.96 15.76
CA MET A 99 6.63 -8.00 14.42
C MET A 99 7.53 -8.74 13.42
N HIS A 100 6.92 -9.28 12.37
CA HIS A 100 7.66 -9.82 11.23
C HIS A 100 8.54 -8.72 10.58
N PRO A 101 9.75 -9.03 10.09
CA PRO A 101 10.66 -8.03 9.50
C PRO A 101 10.00 -7.13 8.44
N PHE A 102 9.25 -7.70 7.49
CA PHE A 102 8.50 -6.92 6.48
C PHE A 102 7.52 -5.92 7.10
N GLN A 103 6.90 -6.25 8.23
CA GLN A 103 5.99 -5.34 8.93
C GLN A 103 6.75 -4.22 9.62
N LYS A 104 7.92 -4.51 10.22
CA LYS A 104 8.79 -3.48 10.82
C LYS A 104 9.26 -2.48 9.76
N ARG A 105 9.73 -2.98 8.61
CA ARG A 105 10.16 -2.16 7.46
C ARG A 105 9.03 -1.26 6.95
N PHE A 106 7.85 -1.83 6.73
CA PHE A 106 6.67 -1.04 6.34
C PHE A 106 6.29 -0.01 7.38
N SER A 107 6.25 -0.38 8.66
CA SER A 107 5.98 0.56 9.75
C SER A 107 7.01 1.68 9.80
N CYS A 108 8.30 1.40 9.61
CA CYS A 108 9.32 2.44 9.54
C CYS A 108 9.07 3.42 8.39
N ALA A 109 8.83 2.90 7.18
CA ALA A 109 8.55 3.72 6.00
C ALA A 109 7.24 4.52 6.13
N HIS A 110 6.22 3.95 6.78
CA HIS A 110 4.95 4.60 7.03
C HIS A 110 5.07 5.77 8.01
N GLU A 111 5.82 5.61 9.10
CA GLU A 111 6.07 6.72 10.03
C GLU A 111 6.95 7.81 9.40
N ILE A 112 7.89 7.46 8.50
CA ILE A 112 8.56 8.46 7.65
C ILE A 112 7.53 9.21 6.79
N GLY A 113 6.55 8.51 6.23
CA GLY A 113 5.41 9.11 5.52
C GLY A 113 4.66 10.15 6.36
N HIS A 114 4.39 9.85 7.64
CA HIS A 114 3.74 10.81 8.54
C HIS A 114 4.54 12.09 8.74
N THR A 115 5.88 12.06 8.67
CA THR A 115 6.69 13.28 8.81
C THR A 115 6.44 14.31 7.72
N PHE A 116 5.85 13.93 6.57
CA PHE A 116 5.45 14.88 5.53
C PHE A 116 4.27 15.76 5.97
N PHE A 117 3.57 15.36 7.03
CA PHE A 117 2.47 16.11 7.63
C PHE A 117 2.88 16.83 8.91
N PHE A 118 4.17 17.09 9.08
CA PHE A 118 4.73 17.92 10.15
C PHE A 118 5.56 19.05 9.56
N ASN A 119 5.50 20.22 10.20
CA ASN A 119 6.47 21.28 9.97
C ASN A 119 7.78 20.92 10.69
N ILE A 120 8.70 20.30 9.95
CA ILE A 120 10.01 19.91 10.47
C ILE A 120 10.97 21.10 10.64
N LYS A 121 10.59 22.33 10.26
CA LYS A 121 11.39 23.55 10.50
C LYS A 121 11.22 24.06 11.95
N THR A 122 10.15 23.65 12.62
CA THR A 122 9.91 23.92 14.05
C THR A 122 10.60 22.89 14.94
N ASP A 123 10.92 23.28 16.18
CA ASP A 123 11.54 22.40 17.17
C ASP A 123 10.82 22.50 18.53
N PRO A 124 10.14 21.44 19.00
CA PRO A 124 9.93 20.16 18.33
C PRO A 124 9.07 20.30 17.06
N PRO A 125 9.19 19.38 16.08
CA PRO A 125 8.30 19.35 14.92
C PRO A 125 6.84 19.28 15.34
N ARG A 126 5.98 20.07 14.69
CA ARG A 126 4.54 20.11 15.00
C ARG A 126 3.67 20.09 13.74
N ARG A 127 2.39 19.78 13.93
CA ARG A 127 1.38 19.92 12.88
C ARG A 127 0.84 21.35 12.92
N ASP A 128 0.96 22.08 11.82
CA ASP A 128 0.45 23.45 11.71
C ASP A 128 -0.98 23.48 11.11
N PHE A 129 -1.76 22.40 11.32
CA PHE A 129 -3.16 22.30 10.92
C PHE A 129 -4.03 21.71 12.06
N GLN A 130 -5.33 21.96 12.00
CA GLN A 130 -6.28 21.50 13.03
C GLN A 130 -6.59 20.01 12.87
N TYR A 131 -5.79 19.15 13.51
CA TYR A 131 -5.93 17.69 13.43
C TYR A 131 -7.34 17.17 13.73
N GLN A 132 -8.07 17.80 14.65
CA GLN A 132 -9.45 17.41 15.00
C GLN A 132 -10.44 17.57 13.83
N LYS A 133 -10.12 18.43 12.86
CA LYS A 133 -10.93 18.67 11.66
C LYS A 133 -10.41 17.93 10.43
N SER A 134 -9.27 17.25 10.51
CA SER A 134 -8.75 16.49 9.39
C SER A 134 -9.33 15.08 9.35
N ARG A 135 -9.59 14.59 8.15
CA ARG A 135 -9.97 13.20 7.95
C ARG A 135 -8.69 12.39 8.06
N TYR A 136 -8.48 11.80 9.23
CA TYR A 136 -7.37 10.90 9.55
C TYR A 136 -7.03 9.92 8.42
N TRP A 137 -8.04 9.40 7.72
CA TRP A 137 -7.86 8.47 6.61
C TRP A 137 -7.01 9.03 5.45
N VAL A 138 -7.01 10.34 5.20
CA VAL A 138 -6.28 10.92 4.06
C VAL A 138 -4.78 10.92 4.32
N GLU A 139 -4.39 11.30 5.54
CA GLU A 139 -3.01 11.24 6.02
C GLU A 139 -2.47 9.81 5.97
N GLU A 140 -3.25 8.87 6.49
CA GLU A 140 -2.90 7.44 6.51
C GLU A 140 -2.72 6.87 5.10
N GLU A 141 -3.64 7.18 4.18
CA GLU A 141 -3.56 6.71 2.80
C GLU A 141 -2.35 7.30 2.06
N LEU A 142 -2.06 8.60 2.23
CA LEU A 142 -0.87 9.22 1.64
C LEU A 142 0.43 8.69 2.27
N SER A 143 0.45 8.47 3.59
CA SER A 143 1.58 7.88 4.29
C SER A 143 1.82 6.43 3.85
N ASN A 144 0.75 5.66 3.61
CA ASN A 144 0.84 4.34 2.99
C ASN A 144 1.42 4.39 1.57
N VAL A 145 1.03 5.38 0.75
CA VAL A 145 1.57 5.57 -0.60
C VAL A 145 3.06 5.90 -0.54
N VAL A 146 3.47 6.85 0.31
CA VAL A 146 4.88 7.19 0.54
C VAL A 146 5.68 5.98 1.02
N ALA A 147 5.14 5.20 1.96
CA ALA A 147 5.80 3.99 2.46
C ALA A 147 6.08 2.97 1.36
N ARG A 148 5.11 2.79 0.43
CA ARG A 148 5.29 1.90 -0.72
C ARG A 148 6.32 2.44 -1.70
N GLU A 149 6.39 3.75 -1.89
CA GLU A 149 7.42 4.37 -2.73
C GLU A 149 8.82 4.17 -2.15
N ILE A 150 9.00 4.40 -0.85
CA ILE A 150 10.28 4.21 -0.17
C ILE A 150 10.77 2.75 -0.33
N LEU A 151 9.89 1.78 -0.14
CA LEU A 151 10.27 0.37 -0.12
C LEU A 151 10.33 -0.27 -1.51
N VAL A 152 9.51 0.20 -2.44
CA VAL A 152 9.37 -0.31 -3.80
C VAL A 152 9.27 0.89 -4.75
N PRO A 153 10.37 1.60 -5.03
CA PRO A 153 10.33 2.81 -5.85
C PRO A 153 9.84 2.54 -7.26
N THR A 154 9.11 3.49 -7.83
CA THR A 154 8.46 3.36 -9.14
C THR A 154 9.47 3.12 -10.24
N PHE A 155 10.62 3.81 -10.21
CA PHE A 155 11.68 3.61 -11.19
C PHE A 155 12.20 2.16 -11.16
N SER A 156 12.48 1.64 -9.96
CA SER A 156 13.05 0.31 -9.75
C SER A 156 12.06 -0.79 -10.15
N ILE A 157 10.81 -0.74 -9.67
CA ILE A 157 9.84 -1.80 -9.95
C ILE A 157 9.40 -1.80 -11.42
N ARG A 158 9.36 -0.62 -12.06
CA ARG A 158 9.06 -0.50 -13.48
C ARG A 158 10.16 -1.16 -14.31
N GLU A 159 11.42 -0.86 -14.03
CA GLU A 159 12.54 -1.53 -14.70
C GLU A 159 12.46 -3.04 -14.49
N MET A 160 12.31 -3.50 -13.24
CA MET A 160 12.26 -4.92 -12.90
C MET A 160 11.13 -5.66 -13.63
N VAL A 161 9.92 -5.09 -13.69
CA VAL A 161 8.75 -5.74 -14.29
C VAL A 161 8.78 -5.67 -15.82
N GLN A 162 9.07 -4.50 -16.39
CA GLN A 162 8.98 -4.31 -17.84
C GLN A 162 10.19 -4.91 -18.57
N LYS A 163 11.41 -4.70 -18.08
CA LYS A 163 12.64 -5.16 -18.73
C LYS A 163 12.78 -6.68 -18.66
N ASN A 164 12.37 -7.29 -17.55
CA ASN A 164 12.44 -8.74 -17.37
C ASN A 164 11.13 -9.45 -17.74
N GLY A 165 10.13 -8.73 -18.25
CA GLY A 165 8.86 -9.30 -18.70
C GLY A 165 8.12 -10.09 -17.63
N ILE A 166 8.10 -9.60 -16.38
CA ILE A 166 7.52 -10.33 -15.23
C ILE A 166 5.98 -10.24 -15.29
N PRO A 167 5.26 -11.34 -15.58
CA PRO A 167 3.81 -11.29 -15.73
C PRO A 167 3.11 -11.30 -14.36
N PRO A 168 1.85 -10.84 -14.29
CA PRO A 168 1.04 -10.98 -13.08
C PRO A 168 0.83 -12.46 -12.74
N SER A 169 1.34 -12.90 -11.59
CA SER A 169 1.21 -14.27 -11.07
C SER A 169 1.56 -14.32 -9.59
N ILE A 170 1.19 -15.40 -8.89
CA ILE A 170 1.64 -15.62 -7.51
C ILE A 170 3.16 -15.85 -7.48
N GLY A 171 3.70 -16.56 -8.47
CA GLY A 171 5.15 -16.78 -8.62
C GLY A 171 5.92 -15.46 -8.68
N ALA A 172 5.46 -14.53 -9.51
CA ALA A 172 6.02 -13.19 -9.61
C ALA A 172 5.88 -12.38 -8.32
N LEU A 173 4.73 -12.45 -7.62
CA LEU A 173 4.58 -11.80 -6.31
C LEU A 173 5.60 -12.32 -5.29
N ARG A 174 5.85 -13.65 -5.25
CA ARG A 174 6.86 -14.25 -4.36
C ARG A 174 8.26 -13.77 -4.73
N TYR A 175 8.58 -13.77 -6.02
CA TYR A 175 9.87 -13.30 -6.51
C TYR A 175 10.11 -11.83 -6.11
N LEU A 176 9.19 -10.93 -6.44
CA LEU A 176 9.29 -9.51 -6.11
C LEU A 176 9.29 -9.27 -4.58
N SER A 177 8.52 -10.05 -3.82
CA SER A 177 8.49 -9.97 -2.35
C SER A 177 9.85 -10.26 -1.74
N ASN A 178 10.58 -11.23 -2.32
CA ASN A 178 11.93 -11.56 -1.91
C ASN A 178 12.96 -10.51 -2.38
N VAL A 179 12.81 -9.96 -3.60
CA VAL A 179 13.73 -8.92 -4.10
C VAL A 179 13.64 -7.65 -3.25
N TYR A 180 12.42 -7.16 -2.99
CA TYR A 180 12.21 -5.91 -2.25
C TYR A 180 12.11 -6.09 -0.73
N GLN A 181 12.10 -7.34 -0.24
CA GLN A 181 11.91 -7.69 1.18
C GLN A 181 10.66 -7.02 1.78
N VAL A 182 9.53 -7.19 1.08
CA VAL A 182 8.22 -6.63 1.48
C VAL A 182 7.11 -7.68 1.39
N SER A 183 5.99 -7.45 2.07
CA SER A 183 4.83 -8.32 1.98
C SER A 183 4.03 -8.12 0.69
N PHE A 184 3.14 -9.05 0.38
CA PHE A 184 2.18 -8.89 -0.72
C PHE A 184 1.24 -7.70 -0.54
N ASP A 185 1.04 -7.25 0.71
CA ASP A 185 0.19 -6.08 0.99
C ASP A 185 0.80 -4.77 0.48
N VAL A 186 2.12 -4.75 0.32
CA VAL A 186 2.87 -3.64 -0.31
C VAL A 186 2.83 -3.77 -1.82
N LEU A 187 3.18 -4.94 -2.35
CA LEU A 187 3.33 -5.15 -3.80
C LEU A 187 2.01 -5.05 -4.56
N ARG A 188 0.93 -5.58 -4.00
CA ARG A 188 -0.37 -5.65 -4.66
C ARG A 188 -0.88 -4.26 -5.10
N PRO A 189 -1.03 -3.26 -4.21
CA PRO A 189 -1.44 -1.92 -4.63
C PRO A 189 -0.35 -1.24 -5.46
N LYS A 190 0.93 -1.48 -5.18
CA LYS A 190 2.03 -0.90 -5.95
C LYS A 190 1.96 -1.29 -7.43
N LEU A 191 1.79 -2.58 -7.73
CA LEU A 191 1.78 -3.14 -9.10
C LEU A 191 0.47 -2.82 -9.84
N VAL A 192 -0.68 -2.88 -9.16
CA VAL A 192 -1.99 -2.80 -9.81
C VAL A 192 -2.55 -1.38 -9.84
N THR A 193 -2.38 -0.61 -8.75
CA THR A 193 -3.10 0.65 -8.53
C THR A 193 -2.18 1.88 -8.59
N ASP A 194 -0.96 1.80 -8.04
CA ASP A 194 -0.07 2.95 -8.00
C ASP A 194 0.67 3.15 -9.33
N THR A 195 1.17 2.06 -9.91
CA THR A 195 2.00 2.10 -11.13
C THR A 195 1.31 1.58 -12.38
N PHE A 196 0.19 0.87 -12.22
CA PHE A 196 -0.54 0.20 -13.31
C PHE A 196 0.33 -0.73 -14.18
N LEU A 197 1.37 -1.33 -13.59
CA LEU A 197 2.27 -2.25 -14.30
C LEU A 197 1.59 -3.58 -14.61
N TRP A 198 0.64 -4.00 -13.79
CA TRP A 198 -0.10 -5.25 -13.98
C TRP A 198 -1.57 -4.99 -14.26
N ASP A 199 -2.02 -5.40 -15.46
CA ASP A 199 -3.45 -5.49 -15.78
C ASP A 199 -4.01 -6.80 -15.22
N SER A 200 -4.41 -6.78 -13.94
CA SER A 200 -4.88 -7.96 -13.20
C SER A 200 -5.83 -7.57 -12.06
N VAL A 201 -6.52 -8.57 -11.49
CA VAL A 201 -7.21 -8.43 -10.21
C VAL A 201 -6.50 -9.25 -9.14
N ILE A 202 -6.14 -8.61 -8.03
CA ILE A 202 -5.53 -9.29 -6.90
C ILE A 202 -6.33 -9.02 -5.64
N PHE A 203 -6.70 -10.07 -4.93
CA PHE A 203 -7.47 -9.93 -3.69
C PHE A 203 -7.04 -10.92 -2.63
N LYS A 204 -7.31 -10.56 -1.38
CA LYS A 204 -7.12 -11.41 -0.20
C LYS A 204 -8.46 -11.82 0.36
N ALA A 205 -8.58 -13.12 0.61
CA ALA A 205 -9.80 -13.72 1.07
C ALA A 205 -9.55 -14.57 2.32
N GLN A 206 -10.52 -14.60 3.22
CA GLN A 206 -10.51 -15.42 4.41
C GLN A 206 -11.71 -16.37 4.37
N VAL A 207 -11.46 -17.66 4.55
CA VAL A 207 -12.53 -18.65 4.66
C VAL A 207 -13.07 -18.67 6.09
N LEU A 208 -14.39 -18.56 6.24
CA LEU A 208 -15.13 -18.71 7.48
C LEU A 208 -16.30 -19.66 7.20
N ASP A 209 -16.23 -20.90 7.67
CA ASP A 209 -17.26 -21.92 7.55
C ASP A 209 -17.94 -22.00 6.16
N ASP A 210 -19.06 -21.31 5.99
CA ASP A 210 -19.94 -21.29 4.82
C ASP A 210 -19.71 -20.12 3.84
N LYS A 211 -18.77 -19.22 4.16
CA LYS A 211 -18.49 -18.00 3.39
C LYS A 211 -17.00 -17.71 3.23
N VAL A 212 -16.70 -17.01 2.14
CA VAL A 212 -15.38 -16.41 1.92
C VAL A 212 -15.52 -14.90 2.03
N ILE A 213 -14.77 -14.30 2.96
CA ILE A 213 -14.73 -12.85 3.16
C ILE A 213 -13.53 -12.27 2.43
N VAL A 214 -13.79 -11.44 1.42
CA VAL A 214 -12.76 -10.66 0.73
C VAL A 214 -12.40 -9.45 1.59
N ARG A 215 -11.16 -9.41 2.06
CA ARG A 215 -10.65 -8.39 2.99
C ARG A 215 -10.05 -7.19 2.26
N GLN A 216 -9.37 -7.46 1.15
CA GLN A 216 -8.67 -6.46 0.34
C GLN A 216 -8.77 -6.86 -1.12
N ARG A 217 -8.91 -5.89 -2.02
CA ARG A 217 -8.94 -6.11 -3.47
C ARG A 217 -8.31 -4.92 -4.17
N ASP A 218 -7.43 -5.20 -5.12
CA ASP A 218 -6.94 -4.23 -6.09
C ASP A 218 -7.34 -4.74 -7.47
N ILE A 219 -8.04 -3.90 -8.22
CA ILE A 219 -8.56 -4.21 -9.55
C ILE A 219 -7.90 -3.21 -10.48
N SER A 220 -7.19 -3.69 -11.51
CA SER A 220 -6.62 -2.79 -12.51
C SER A 220 -7.73 -1.98 -13.17
N LYS A 221 -7.46 -0.70 -13.45
CA LYS A 221 -8.41 0.18 -14.15
C LYS A 221 -8.42 -0.05 -15.67
N GLY A 222 -7.65 -1.04 -16.15
CA GLY A 222 -7.57 -1.44 -17.54
C GLY A 222 -8.91 -1.97 -18.08
N ILE A 223 -9.03 -2.02 -19.40
CA ILE A 223 -10.26 -2.44 -20.10
C ILE A 223 -10.64 -3.89 -19.70
N SER A 224 -9.65 -4.75 -19.47
CA SER A 224 -9.82 -6.18 -19.27
C SER A 224 -10.65 -6.55 -18.03
N TYR A 225 -10.70 -5.68 -16.99
CA TYR A 225 -11.36 -6.01 -15.72
C TYR A 225 -12.38 -4.96 -15.24
N ARG A 226 -12.77 -3.98 -16.08
CA ARG A 226 -13.78 -2.97 -15.70
C ARG A 226 -15.10 -3.60 -15.23
N ASP A 227 -15.47 -4.73 -15.81
CA ASP A 227 -16.71 -5.44 -15.50
C ASP A 227 -16.57 -6.48 -14.38
N VAL A 228 -15.34 -6.75 -13.93
CA VAL A 228 -15.07 -7.79 -12.93
C VAL A 228 -15.47 -7.27 -11.56
N HIS A 229 -16.47 -7.93 -10.98
CA HIS A 229 -16.92 -7.65 -9.63
C HIS A 229 -16.52 -8.80 -8.70
N ILE A 230 -15.64 -8.52 -7.74
CA ILE A 230 -15.33 -9.44 -6.65
C ILE A 230 -16.15 -9.01 -5.43
N PRO A 231 -17.20 -9.77 -5.03
CA PRO A 231 -18.06 -9.38 -3.93
C PRO A 231 -17.29 -9.45 -2.60
N ARG A 232 -17.73 -8.66 -1.62
CA ARG A 232 -17.10 -8.63 -0.29
C ARG A 232 -17.29 -9.96 0.45
N VAL A 233 -18.42 -10.61 0.22
CA VAL A 233 -18.76 -11.92 0.76
C VAL A 233 -19.10 -12.80 -0.43
N ILE A 234 -18.43 -13.95 -0.52
CA ILE A 234 -18.75 -15.00 -1.48
C ILE A 234 -19.38 -16.13 -0.67
N GLU A 235 -20.66 -16.37 -0.88
CA GLU A 235 -21.37 -17.48 -0.23
C GLU A 235 -21.20 -18.74 -1.07
N LYS A 236 -21.25 -19.90 -0.41
CA LYS A 236 -21.11 -21.21 -1.06
C LYS A 236 -22.03 -21.40 -2.28
N ASN A 237 -23.22 -20.80 -2.27
CA ASN A 237 -24.25 -21.01 -3.28
C ASN A 237 -24.28 -19.94 -4.40
N SER A 238 -23.54 -18.82 -4.29
CA SER A 238 -23.69 -17.65 -5.18
C SER A 238 -22.57 -17.46 -6.21
N HIS A 239 -21.36 -18.00 -5.97
CA HIS A 239 -20.25 -17.98 -6.95
C HIS A 239 -19.45 -19.28 -6.88
N CYS A 240 -20.01 -20.32 -7.50
CA CYS A 240 -19.55 -21.71 -7.34
C CYS A 240 -18.04 -21.89 -7.58
N GLU A 241 -17.46 -21.25 -8.60
CA GLU A 241 -16.05 -21.47 -8.96
C GLU A 241 -15.07 -20.79 -7.98
N LEU A 242 -15.17 -19.46 -7.79
CA LEU A 242 -14.28 -18.71 -6.89
C LEU A 242 -14.32 -19.25 -5.46
N PHE A 243 -15.52 -19.56 -4.95
CA PHE A 243 -15.66 -20.14 -3.60
C PHE A 243 -14.95 -21.48 -3.51
N THR A 244 -15.21 -22.37 -4.47
CA THR A 244 -14.66 -23.73 -4.49
C THR A 244 -13.14 -23.69 -4.56
N ASP A 245 -12.55 -22.81 -5.38
CA ASP A 245 -11.10 -22.74 -5.54
C ASP A 245 -10.38 -22.20 -4.31
N ILE A 246 -10.93 -21.16 -3.69
CA ILE A 246 -10.40 -20.63 -2.44
C ILE A 246 -10.50 -21.69 -1.34
N LEU A 247 -11.63 -22.39 -1.24
CA LEU A 247 -11.81 -23.47 -0.26
C LEU A 247 -10.85 -24.63 -0.49
N LEU A 248 -10.66 -25.06 -1.74
CA LEU A 248 -9.71 -26.11 -2.09
C LEU A 248 -8.27 -25.72 -1.77
N THR A 249 -7.91 -24.46 -1.97
CA THR A 249 -6.59 -23.91 -1.61
C THR A 249 -6.34 -24.01 -0.11
N VAL A 250 -7.34 -23.68 0.71
CA VAL A 250 -7.26 -23.84 2.17
C VAL A 250 -7.13 -25.31 2.56
N LYS A 251 -7.97 -26.19 1.99
CA LYS A 251 -7.99 -27.62 2.35
C LYS A 251 -6.71 -28.37 1.98
N ARG A 252 -6.09 -28.00 0.85
CA ARG A 252 -4.96 -28.75 0.31
C ARG A 252 -3.61 -28.04 0.47
N GLU A 253 -3.61 -26.83 1.02
CA GLU A 253 -2.42 -26.01 1.32
C GLU A 253 -1.41 -25.81 0.18
N HIS A 254 -1.85 -25.85 -1.08
CA HIS A 254 -0.97 -25.66 -2.24
C HIS A 254 -1.46 -24.59 -3.20
N LEU A 255 -0.52 -24.09 -4.01
CA LEU A 255 -0.81 -23.20 -5.12
C LEU A 255 -1.80 -23.87 -6.09
N LYS A 256 -2.90 -23.19 -6.39
CA LYS A 256 -3.75 -23.58 -7.52
C LYS A 256 -3.51 -22.63 -8.67
N ASP A 257 -3.58 -23.18 -9.87
CA ASP A 257 -3.55 -22.47 -11.14
C ASP A 257 -4.58 -23.14 -12.05
N ARG A 258 -5.61 -22.40 -12.43
CA ARG A 258 -6.69 -22.92 -13.27
C ARG A 258 -7.45 -21.82 -13.98
N GLU A 259 -8.29 -22.25 -14.90
CA GLU A 259 -9.24 -21.37 -15.57
C GLU A 259 -10.53 -21.25 -14.76
N VAL A 260 -11.08 -20.04 -14.75
CA VAL A 260 -12.37 -19.68 -14.16
C VAL A 260 -13.16 -18.80 -15.11
N ILE A 261 -14.47 -18.97 -15.13
CA ILE A 261 -15.38 -18.19 -15.98
C ILE A 261 -16.09 -17.16 -15.11
N LEU A 262 -15.81 -15.88 -15.35
CA LEU A 262 -16.50 -14.78 -14.65
C LEU A 262 -17.27 -13.94 -15.68
N LYS A 263 -18.61 -13.91 -15.54
CA LYS A 263 -19.52 -13.21 -16.46
C LYS A 263 -19.27 -13.56 -17.94
N GLY A 264 -19.05 -14.84 -18.24
CA GLY A 264 -18.83 -15.34 -19.60
C GLY A 264 -17.43 -15.06 -20.18
N LYS A 265 -16.50 -14.50 -19.41
CA LYS A 265 -15.09 -14.31 -19.81
C LYS A 265 -14.19 -15.30 -19.08
N ASN A 266 -13.20 -15.83 -19.78
CA ASN A 266 -12.20 -16.75 -19.22
C ASN A 266 -11.07 -15.96 -18.55
N TYR A 267 -10.76 -16.34 -17.32
CA TYR A 267 -9.60 -15.83 -16.58
C TYR A 267 -8.75 -17.00 -16.11
N ARG A 268 -7.44 -16.79 -16.06
CA ARG A 268 -6.54 -17.63 -15.27
C ARG A 268 -6.56 -17.13 -13.83
N MET A 269 -6.75 -18.03 -12.89
CA MET A 269 -6.76 -17.78 -11.46
C MET A 269 -5.64 -18.56 -10.78
N GLU A 270 -4.76 -17.82 -10.10
CA GLU A 270 -3.77 -18.39 -9.20
C GLU A 270 -4.12 -18.09 -7.74
N THR A 271 -3.97 -19.07 -6.85
CA THR A 271 -4.25 -18.90 -5.40
C THR A 271 -3.11 -19.38 -4.53
N LEU A 272 -2.87 -18.70 -3.41
CA LEU A 272 -1.87 -19.11 -2.41
C LEU A 272 -2.40 -18.95 -1.00
N LEU A 273 -2.28 -20.02 -0.20
CA LEU A 273 -2.54 -19.96 1.24
C LEU A 273 -1.36 -19.30 1.97
N LEU A 274 -1.63 -18.19 2.64
CA LEU A 274 -0.71 -17.53 3.56
C LEU A 274 -1.04 -17.97 5.00
N LYS A 275 -0.11 -18.69 5.63
CA LYS A 275 -0.23 -19.18 7.01
C LYS A 275 0.03 -18.05 8.00
N TYR A 276 -1.02 -17.30 8.33
CA TYR A 276 -1.06 -16.36 9.46
C TYR A 276 -1.81 -16.99 10.66
N LYS A 277 -2.01 -16.23 11.75
CA LYS A 277 -2.91 -16.63 12.85
C LYS A 277 -4.30 -17.05 12.39
N LYS A 278 -4.76 -16.53 11.23
CA LYS A 278 -5.94 -17.00 10.51
C LYS A 278 -5.55 -17.26 9.06
N PRO A 279 -5.97 -18.36 8.43
CA PRO A 279 -5.62 -18.67 7.05
C PRO A 279 -6.19 -17.59 6.12
N VAL A 280 -5.32 -17.00 5.30
CA VAL A 280 -5.70 -16.02 4.28
C VAL A 280 -5.23 -16.53 2.93
N VAL A 281 -6.10 -16.51 1.93
CA VAL A 281 -5.77 -16.88 0.56
C VAL A 281 -5.55 -15.60 -0.25
N THR A 282 -4.39 -15.47 -0.88
CA THR A 282 -4.15 -14.47 -1.91
C THR A 282 -4.55 -15.06 -3.25
N CYS A 283 -5.31 -14.32 -4.05
CA CYS A 283 -5.77 -14.70 -5.38
C CYS A 283 -5.28 -13.68 -6.40
N VAL A 284 -4.77 -14.14 -7.54
CA VAL A 284 -4.43 -13.34 -8.72
C VAL A 284 -5.28 -13.83 -9.88
N LEU A 285 -6.00 -12.91 -10.53
CA LEU A 285 -6.78 -13.16 -11.74
C LEU A 285 -6.16 -12.41 -12.91
N THR A 286 -5.88 -13.12 -13.99
CA THR A 286 -5.39 -12.57 -15.25
C THR A 286 -6.29 -12.96 -16.43
N SER A 287 -6.57 -12.04 -17.34
CA SER A 287 -7.23 -12.32 -18.61
C SER A 287 -6.33 -13.22 -19.46
N LYS A 288 -6.95 -14.18 -20.13
CA LYS A 288 -6.30 -14.93 -21.21
C LYS A 288 -6.32 -14.14 -22.51
#